data_AF-A0A657BBG8-F1
#
_entry.id   AF-A0A657BBG8-F1
#
_cell.length_a   1.000
_cell.length_b   1.000
_cell.length_c   1.000
_cell.angle_alpha   90.00
_cell.angle_beta   90.00
_cell.angle_gamma   90.00
#
_symmetry.space_group_name_H-M   'P 1'
#
loop_
_entity.id
_entity.type
_entity.pdbx_description
1 polymer ?
#
loop_
_entity_poly.entity_id
_entity_poly.type
_entity_poly.pdbx_seq_one_letter_code
_entity_poly.pdbx_strand_id
1 'polypeptide(L)'
;MTIKIGPLGGKLIFWGATLFLIGLIQGGLIPYFLNPRMALSAHLAAVQSGMALMIFGVVFELLSLKDKWLKIAYWSGLLSMYLVWFSITLSAVFGASKALPMAGQGFSASYVVETLVLLTVYTGAGLGILSSLLIVLGLSRFVQSKTT
;
A
#
# COMPACT_ATOMS: atom_id res chain seq x y z
N MET A 1 28.85 -2.69 3.57
CA MET A 1 27.69 -3.55 3.91
C MET A 1 26.94 -3.80 2.61
N THR A 2 27.02 -5.00 2.05
CA THR A 2 26.26 -5.41 0.86
C THR A 2 24.88 -5.88 1.31
N ILE A 3 23.82 -5.18 0.88
CA ILE A 3 22.45 -5.60 1.14
C ILE A 3 22.18 -6.81 0.25
N LYS A 4 21.99 -7.99 0.85
CA LYS A 4 21.48 -9.15 0.14
C LYS A 4 19.97 -9.02 0.05
N ILE A 5 19.39 -9.41 -1.09
CA ILE A 5 17.94 -9.45 -1.28
C ILE A 5 17.50 -10.90 -1.17
N GLY A 6 16.74 -11.24 -0.14
CA GLY A 6 16.17 -12.57 0.00
C GLY A 6 14.87 -12.74 -0.80
N PRO A 7 14.31 -13.96 -0.81
CA PRO A 7 13.18 -14.29 -1.68
C PRO A 7 11.91 -13.46 -1.43
N LEU A 8 11.61 -13.13 -0.17
CA LEU A 8 10.46 -12.29 0.18
C LEU A 8 10.71 -10.82 -0.18
N GLY A 9 11.92 -10.31 0.07
CA GLY A 9 12.31 -8.96 -0.30
C GLY A 9 12.25 -8.74 -1.82
N GLY A 10 12.76 -9.69 -2.60
CA GLY A 10 12.68 -9.64 -4.08
C GLY A 10 11.24 -9.62 -4.60
N LYS A 11 10.34 -10.40 -3.98
CA LYS A 11 8.91 -10.37 -4.32
C LYS A 11 8.25 -9.03 -3.99
N LEU A 12 8.58 -8.41 -2.85
CA LEU A 12 8.08 -7.07 -2.50
C LEU A 12 8.55 -6.03 -3.52
N ILE A 13 9.81 -6.10 -3.96
CA ILE A 13 10.35 -5.21 -4.99
C ILE A 13 9.57 -5.37 -6.29
N PHE A 14 9.39 -6.62 -6.75
CA PHE A 14 8.64 -6.89 -7.97
C PHE A 14 7.21 -6.36 -7.90
N TRP A 15 6.46 -6.71 -6.85
CA TRP A 15 5.07 -6.25 -6.70
C TRP A 15 4.97 -4.74 -6.45
N GLY A 16 5.98 -4.13 -5.82
CA GLY A 16 6.08 -2.68 -5.68
C GLY A 16 6.28 -1.99 -7.04
N ALA A 17 7.20 -2.50 -7.87
CA ALA A 17 7.43 -2.02 -9.22
C ALA A 17 6.18 -2.19 -10.12
N THR A 18 5.48 -3.30 -10.00
CA THR A 18 4.21 -3.54 -10.69
C THR A 18 3.15 -2.52 -10.30
N LEU A 19 2.96 -2.27 -9.00
CA LEU A 19 1.99 -1.28 -8.53
C LEU A 19 2.37 0.14 -8.96
N PHE A 20 3.66 0.46 -8.94
CA PHE A 20 4.20 1.72 -9.43
C PHE A 20 3.87 1.93 -10.92
N LEU A 21 4.10 0.92 -11.76
CA LEU A 21 3.77 0.96 -13.18
C LEU A 21 2.27 1.15 -13.41
N ILE A 22 1.42 0.41 -12.69
CA ILE A 22 -0.04 0.56 -12.74
C ILE A 22 -0.42 2.00 -12.37
N GLY A 23 0.21 2.57 -11.33
CA GLY A 23 0.04 3.97 -10.95
C GLY A 23 0.35 4.94 -12.08
N LEU A 24 1.47 4.77 -12.79
CA LEU A 24 1.81 5.61 -13.93
C LEU A 24 0.77 5.53 -15.06
N ILE A 25 0.33 4.31 -15.40
CA ILE A 25 -0.73 4.10 -16.40
C ILE A 25 -2.01 4.81 -15.97
N GLN A 26 -2.42 4.64 -14.72
CA GLN A 26 -3.59 5.30 -14.16
C GLN A 26 -3.48 6.83 -14.19
N GLY A 27 -2.28 7.38 -14.01
CA GLY A 27 -2.00 8.82 -14.13
C GLY A 27 -2.39 9.38 -15.49
N GLY A 28 -2.12 8.65 -16.56
CA GLY A 28 -2.55 9.02 -17.92
C GLY A 28 -4.06 8.88 -18.17
N LEU A 29 -4.76 8.12 -17.32
CA LEU A 29 -6.19 7.85 -17.44
C LEU A 29 -7.06 8.74 -16.55
N ILE A 30 -6.46 9.61 -15.71
CA ILE A 30 -7.18 10.45 -14.73
C ILE A 30 -8.42 11.18 -15.31
N PRO A 31 -8.36 11.82 -16.50
CA PRO A 31 -9.49 12.59 -17.03
C PRO A 31 -10.73 11.75 -17.37
N TYR A 32 -10.57 10.43 -17.50
CA TYR A 32 -11.64 9.51 -17.91
C TYR A 32 -12.42 8.92 -16.73
N PHE A 33 -12.00 9.18 -15.49
CA PHE A 33 -12.72 8.73 -14.30
C PHE A 33 -13.90 9.65 -13.99
N LEU A 34 -14.95 9.07 -13.40
CA LEU A 34 -16.12 9.82 -12.93
C LEU A 34 -15.72 10.93 -11.95
N ASN A 35 -14.81 10.62 -11.01
CA ASN A 35 -14.20 11.59 -10.11
C ASN A 35 -12.69 11.71 -10.38
N PRO A 36 -12.24 12.67 -11.21
CA PRO A 36 -10.82 12.88 -11.52
C PRO A 36 -9.96 13.23 -10.30
N ARG A 37 -10.52 13.91 -9.29
CA ARG A 37 -9.80 14.24 -8.04
C ARG A 37 -9.49 12.98 -7.25
N MET A 38 -10.44 12.06 -7.17
CA MET A 38 -10.22 10.75 -6.53
C MET A 38 -9.27 9.88 -7.37
N ALA A 39 -9.32 9.95 -8.70
CA ALA A 39 -8.38 9.25 -9.57
C ALA A 39 -6.94 9.74 -9.37
N LEU A 40 -6.74 11.04 -9.19
CA LEU A 40 -5.44 11.61 -8.80
C LEU A 40 -4.98 11.06 -7.45
N SER A 41 -5.85 10.98 -6.45
CA SER A 41 -5.52 10.35 -5.16
C SER A 41 -5.13 8.88 -5.31
N ALA A 42 -5.84 8.12 -6.15
CA ALA A 42 -5.51 6.73 -6.44
C ALA A 42 -4.18 6.57 -7.17
N HIS A 43 -3.88 7.42 -8.15
CA HIS A 43 -2.57 7.47 -8.83
C HIS A 43 -1.43 7.69 -7.82
N LEU A 44 -1.56 8.71 -6.96
CA LEU A 44 -0.55 9.00 -5.94
C LEU A 44 -0.40 7.84 -4.95
N ALA A 45 -1.52 7.23 -4.52
CA ALA A 45 -1.50 6.06 -3.66
C ALA A 45 -0.74 4.89 -4.32
N ALA A 46 -1.00 4.57 -5.59
CA ALA A 46 -0.28 3.52 -6.31
C ALA A 46 1.24 3.76 -6.35
N VAL A 47 1.64 4.98 -6.73
CA VAL A 47 3.05 5.36 -6.88
C VAL A 47 3.76 5.33 -5.52
N GLN A 48 3.16 5.93 -4.48
CA GLN A 48 3.72 5.95 -3.12
C GLN A 48 3.78 4.55 -2.50
N SER A 49 2.71 3.78 -2.62
CA SER A 49 2.65 2.40 -2.14
C SER A 49 3.64 1.50 -2.88
N GLY A 50 3.79 1.67 -4.19
CA GLY A 50 4.78 0.95 -5.00
C GLY A 50 6.20 1.24 -4.54
N MET A 51 6.55 2.51 -4.33
CA MET A 51 7.85 2.91 -3.76
C MET A 51 8.07 2.33 -2.36
N ALA A 52 7.04 2.40 -1.49
CA ALA A 52 7.13 1.84 -0.14
C ALA A 52 7.41 0.33 -0.16
N LEU A 53 6.71 -0.44 -0.99
CA LEU A 53 6.95 -1.89 -1.14
C LEU A 53 8.36 -2.19 -1.66
N MET A 54 8.87 -1.42 -2.62
CA MET A 54 10.24 -1.58 -3.10
C MET A 54 11.26 -1.31 -1.99
N ILE A 55 11.08 -0.23 -1.22
CA ILE A 55 11.94 0.09 -0.06
C ILE A 55 11.85 -1.01 0.99
N PHE A 56 10.64 -1.48 1.33
CA PHE A 56 10.42 -2.56 2.27
C PHE A 56 11.13 -3.83 1.82
N GLY A 57 11.10 -4.15 0.53
CA GLY A 57 11.82 -5.28 -0.02
C GLY A 57 13.34 -5.17 0.07
N VAL A 58 13.89 -3.95 -0.09
CA VAL A 58 15.33 -3.68 0.08
C VAL A 58 15.76 -3.83 1.54
N VAL A 59 14.99 -3.30 2.48
CA VAL A 59 15.32 -3.37 3.92
C VAL A 59 14.89 -4.68 4.58
N PHE A 60 14.20 -5.57 3.86
CA PHE A 60 13.54 -6.74 4.43
C PHE A 60 14.52 -7.70 5.11
N GLU A 61 15.70 -7.90 4.53
CA GLU A 61 16.75 -8.76 5.09
C GLU A 61 17.46 -8.15 6.32
N LEU A 62 17.19 -6.88 6.62
CA LEU A 62 17.66 -6.22 7.83
C LEU A 62 16.72 -6.47 9.02
N LEU A 63 15.54 -7.04 8.78
CA LEU A 63 14.53 -7.23 9.83
C LEU A 63 14.92 -8.41 10.74
N SER A 64 15.34 -8.09 11.96
CA SER A 64 15.64 -9.10 12.98
C SER A 64 14.37 -9.61 13.65
N LEU A 65 13.63 -10.46 12.93
CA LEU A 65 12.36 -11.07 13.34
C LEU A 65 12.35 -12.58 13.09
N LYS A 66 11.49 -13.31 13.81
CA LYS A 66 11.25 -14.74 13.51
C LYS A 66 10.50 -14.87 12.18
N ASP A 67 10.70 -15.97 11.45
CA ASP A 67 10.10 -16.24 10.14
C ASP A 67 8.59 -16.03 10.07
N LYS A 68 7.86 -16.38 11.14
CA LYS A 68 6.40 -16.16 11.24
C LYS A 68 6.06 -14.66 11.10
N TRP A 69 6.79 -13.80 11.79
CA TRP A 69 6.56 -12.35 11.79
C TRP A 69 7.03 -11.70 10.49
N LEU A 70 8.09 -12.21 9.87
CA LEU A 70 8.51 -11.78 8.52
C LEU A 70 7.40 -12.06 7.50
N LYS A 71 6.83 -13.27 7.51
CA LYS A 71 5.70 -13.60 6.62
C LYS A 71 4.49 -12.71 6.86
N ILE A 72 4.17 -12.41 8.12
CA ILE A 72 3.08 -11.48 8.45
C ILE A 72 3.38 -10.08 7.90
N ALA A 73 4.58 -9.54 8.13
CA ALA A 73 4.99 -8.22 7.64
C ALA A 73 4.93 -8.11 6.11
N TYR A 74 5.37 -9.17 5.42
CA TYR A 74 5.29 -9.30 3.97
C TYR A 74 3.84 -9.23 3.47
N TRP A 75 2.97 -10.11 3.99
CA TRP A 75 1.58 -10.20 3.51
C TRP A 75 0.75 -8.98 3.89
N SER A 76 0.90 -8.49 5.12
CA SER A 76 0.17 -7.28 5.55
C SER A 76 0.61 -6.06 4.75
N GLY A 77 1.91 -5.92 4.46
CA GLY A 77 2.42 -4.83 3.63
C GLY A 77 1.90 -4.90 2.20
N LEU A 78 2.03 -6.07 1.56
CA LEU A 78 1.56 -6.28 0.20
C LEU A 78 0.05 -6.05 0.06
N LEU A 79 -0.75 -6.69 0.92
CA LEU A 79 -2.21 -6.59 0.87
C LEU A 79 -2.70 -5.18 1.20
N SER A 80 -2.08 -4.50 2.18
CA SER A 80 -2.41 -3.12 2.52
C SER A 80 -2.33 -2.20 1.31
N MET A 81 -1.16 -2.19 0.66
CA MET A 81 -0.83 -1.28 -0.42
C MET A 81 -1.75 -1.47 -1.63
N TYR A 82 -2.02 -2.73 -1.99
CA TYR A 82 -2.93 -3.06 -3.08
C TYR A 82 -4.40 -2.78 -2.73
N LEU A 83 -4.84 -3.08 -1.51
CA LEU A 83 -6.22 -2.81 -1.09
C LEU A 83 -6.52 -1.32 -1.03
N VAL A 84 -5.62 -0.51 -0.46
CA VAL A 84 -5.80 0.95 -0.40
C VAL A 84 -5.91 1.53 -1.80
N TRP A 85 -4.94 1.21 -2.68
CA TRP A 85 -4.98 1.67 -4.07
C TRP A 85 -6.26 1.24 -4.80
N PHE A 86 -6.62 -0.05 -4.70
CA PHE A 86 -7.79 -0.59 -5.38
C PHE A 86 -9.08 0.09 -4.91
N SER A 87 -9.21 0.31 -3.60
CA SER A 87 -10.40 0.96 -3.02
C SER A 87 -10.56 2.40 -3.49
N ILE A 88 -9.48 3.19 -3.52
CA ILE A 88 -9.53 4.58 -3.99
C ILE A 88 -9.81 4.62 -5.50
N THR A 89 -9.26 3.67 -6.26
CA THR A 89 -9.57 3.52 -7.69
C THR A 89 -11.05 3.21 -7.90
N LEU A 90 -11.61 2.30 -7.11
CA LEU A 90 -13.04 1.98 -7.14
C LEU A 90 -13.89 3.22 -6.81
N SER A 91 -13.50 4.00 -5.81
CA SER A 91 -14.12 5.29 -5.49
C SER A 91 -14.07 6.27 -6.67
N ALA A 92 -12.97 6.30 -7.41
CA ALA A 92 -12.83 7.18 -8.57
C ALA A 92 -13.73 6.77 -9.74
N VAL A 93 -13.94 5.46 -9.93
CA VAL A 93 -14.81 4.91 -10.98
C VAL A 93 -16.29 5.12 -10.65
N PHE A 94 -16.70 4.82 -9.41
CA PHE A 94 -18.11 4.78 -9.03
C PHE A 94 -18.60 6.01 -8.26
N GLY A 95 -17.72 6.95 -7.91
CA GLY A 95 -18.08 8.16 -7.17
C GLY A 95 -18.25 7.94 -5.66
N ALA A 96 -17.71 6.85 -5.10
CA ALA A 96 -17.81 6.62 -3.66
C ALA A 96 -17.03 7.70 -2.89
N SER A 97 -17.62 8.25 -1.84
CA SER A 97 -17.07 9.42 -1.15
C SER A 97 -16.97 9.26 0.36
N LYS A 98 -17.69 8.33 0.99
CA LYS A 98 -17.77 8.25 2.47
C LYS A 98 -16.43 7.93 3.14
N ALA A 99 -15.63 7.07 2.52
CA ALA A 99 -14.32 6.68 3.06
C ALA A 99 -13.25 7.78 2.86
N LEU A 100 -13.38 8.60 1.82
CA LEU A 100 -12.44 9.68 1.47
C LEU A 100 -13.19 10.99 1.15
N PRO A 101 -13.85 11.62 2.14
CA PRO A 101 -14.82 12.69 1.91
C PRO A 101 -14.21 13.94 1.26
N MET A 102 -12.93 14.25 1.54
CA MET A 102 -12.24 15.38 0.94
C MET A 102 -11.94 15.20 -0.56
N ALA A 103 -11.72 13.97 -1.02
CA ALA A 103 -11.49 13.65 -2.43
C ALA A 103 -12.80 13.34 -3.17
N GLY A 104 -13.81 12.86 -2.43
CA GLY A 104 -15.13 12.49 -2.93
C GLY A 104 -16.17 13.62 -2.91
N GLN A 105 -15.80 14.85 -2.61
CA GLN A 105 -16.74 15.96 -2.49
C GLN A 105 -17.58 16.13 -3.78
N GLY A 106 -18.91 16.20 -3.62
CA GLY A 106 -19.84 16.31 -4.75
C GLY A 106 -20.19 15.00 -5.44
N PHE A 107 -19.64 13.86 -4.96
CA PHE A 107 -19.95 12.53 -5.46
C PHE A 107 -20.61 11.66 -4.40
N SER A 108 -21.39 10.69 -4.86
CA SER A 108 -21.95 9.63 -4.04
C SER A 108 -22.10 8.36 -4.88
N ALA A 109 -21.95 7.21 -4.24
CA ALA A 109 -22.21 5.92 -4.87
C ALA A 109 -23.38 5.19 -4.18
N SER A 110 -23.76 4.04 -4.74
CA SER A 110 -24.73 3.16 -4.09
C SER A 110 -24.24 2.71 -2.71
N TYR A 111 -25.18 2.37 -1.81
CA TYR A 111 -24.85 1.91 -0.46
C TYR A 111 -23.87 0.73 -0.44
N VAL A 112 -24.01 -0.20 -1.40
CA VAL A 112 -23.14 -1.38 -1.53
C VAL A 112 -21.71 -0.96 -1.87
N VAL A 113 -21.54 -0.05 -2.83
CA VAL A 113 -20.21 0.43 -3.24
C VAL A 113 -19.55 1.24 -2.12
N GLU A 114 -20.29 2.16 -1.50
CA GLU A 114 -19.78 2.95 -0.37
C GLU A 114 -19.31 2.06 0.78
N THR A 115 -20.11 1.06 1.16
CA THR A 115 -19.77 0.12 2.23
C THR A 115 -18.55 -0.71 1.87
N LEU A 116 -18.49 -1.22 0.64
CA LEU A 116 -17.37 -2.02 0.16
C LEU A 116 -16.07 -1.21 0.21
N VAL A 117 -16.05 -0.02 -0.40
CA VAL A 117 -14.89 0.89 -0.37
C VAL A 117 -14.46 1.19 1.05
N LEU A 118 -15.42 1.49 1.94
CA LEU A 118 -15.13 1.82 3.33
C LEU A 118 -14.41 0.65 4.02
N LEU A 119 -14.97 -0.56 3.93
CA LEU A 119 -14.37 -1.75 4.53
C LEU A 119 -12.97 -2.03 3.98
N THR A 120 -12.78 -1.92 2.67
CA THR A 120 -11.49 -2.24 2.05
C THR A 120 -10.43 -1.17 2.34
N VAL A 121 -10.79 0.12 2.38
CA VAL A 121 -9.88 1.21 2.79
C VAL A 121 -9.39 1.00 4.23
N TYR A 122 -10.30 0.79 5.18
CA TYR A 122 -9.92 0.64 6.58
C TYR A 122 -9.17 -0.66 6.85
N THR A 123 -9.53 -1.75 6.18
CA THR A 123 -8.77 -3.01 6.25
C THR A 123 -7.37 -2.82 5.71
N GLY A 124 -7.23 -2.18 4.54
CA GLY A 124 -5.94 -1.85 3.95
C GLY A 124 -5.09 -0.98 4.88
N ALA A 125 -5.68 0.07 5.48
CA ALA A 125 -5.00 0.91 6.46
C ALA A 125 -4.52 0.13 7.68
N GLY A 126 -5.37 -0.73 8.26
CA GLY A 126 -5.01 -1.57 9.41
C GLY A 126 -3.85 -2.52 9.11
N LEU A 127 -3.85 -3.17 7.95
CA LEU A 127 -2.75 -4.02 7.51
C LEU A 127 -1.45 -3.21 7.29
N GLY A 128 -1.56 -1.97 6.81
CA GLY A 128 -0.42 -1.10 6.57
C GLY A 128 0.25 -0.65 7.87
N ILE A 129 -0.56 -0.32 8.87
CA ILE A 129 -0.09 -0.05 10.23
C ILE A 129 0.62 -1.28 10.79
N LEU A 130 0.01 -2.47 10.69
CA LEU A 130 0.62 -3.71 11.17
C LEU A 130 1.98 -4.00 10.49
N SER A 131 2.04 -3.88 9.16
CA SER A 131 3.29 -4.07 8.41
C SER A 131 4.38 -3.09 8.85
N SER A 132 4.02 -1.81 8.95
CA SER A 132 4.95 -0.74 9.34
C SER A 132 5.46 -0.93 10.77
N LEU A 133 4.59 -1.34 11.70
CA LEU A 133 4.99 -1.69 13.07
C LEU A 133 5.99 -2.84 13.09
N LEU A 134 5.75 -3.90 12.33
CA LEU A 134 6.69 -5.04 12.27
C LEU A 134 8.03 -4.64 11.65
N ILE A 135 8.02 -3.81 10.61
CA ILE A 135 9.25 -3.28 10.00
C ILE A 135 10.04 -2.46 11.01
N VAL A 136 9.41 -1.52 11.72
CA VAL A 136 10.07 -0.71 12.75
C VAL A 136 10.63 -1.59 13.88
N LEU A 137 9.86 -2.56 14.37
CA LEU A 137 10.32 -3.49 15.41
C LEU A 137 11.47 -4.40 14.95
N GLY A 138 11.45 -4.83 13.69
CA GLY A 138 12.52 -5.64 13.11
C GLY A 138 13.82 -4.83 12.95
N LEU A 139 13.71 -3.59 12.49
CA LEU A 139 14.85 -2.68 12.34
C LEU A 139 15.42 -2.23 13.70
N SER A 140 14.57 -1.94 14.69
CA SER A 140 15.04 -1.52 16.01
C SER A 140 15.87 -2.61 16.70
N ARG A 141 15.45 -3.87 16.59
CA ARG A 141 16.20 -5.03 17.08
C ARG A 141 17.52 -5.22 16.34
N PHE A 142 17.54 -4.99 15.03
CA PHE A 142 18.76 -5.03 14.25
C PHE A 142 19.77 -3.96 14.67
N VAL A 143 19.31 -2.72 14.85
CA VAL A 143 20.16 -1.61 15.33
C VAL A 143 20.75 -1.93 16.71
N GLN A 144 19.93 -2.41 17.65
CA GLN A 144 20.39 -2.79 18.99
C GLN A 144 21.46 -3.90 18.95
N SER A 145 21.31 -4.90 18.06
CA SER A 145 22.29 -5.99 17.93
C SER A 145 23.66 -5.57 17.41
N LYS A 146 23.78 -4.38 16.79
CA LYS A 146 25.03 -3.83 16.28
C LYS A 146 25.75 -2.90 17.26
N THR A 147 25.05 -2.43 18.30
CA THR A 147 25.59 -1.47 19.28
C THR A 147 26.13 -2.13 20.55
N THR A 148 25.89 -3.43 20.72
CA THR A 148 26.49 -4.31 21.75
C THR A 148 27.56 -5.17 21.12
#